data_AF-A0A6L7A3P8-F1
#
_entry.id   AF-A0A6L7A3P8-F1
#
_cell.length_a   1.000
_cell.length_b   1.000
_cell.length_c   1.000
_cell.angle_alpha   90.00
_cell.angle_beta   90.00
_cell.angle_gamma   90.00
#
_symmetry.space_group_name_H-M   'P 1'
#
loop_
_entity.id
_entity.type
_entity.pdbx_description
1 polymer ?
#
loop_
_entity_poly.entity_id
_entity_poly.type
_entity_poly.pdbx_seq_one_letter_code
_entity_poly.pdbx_strand_id
1 'polypeptide(L)'
;SPQDIAATSEQFIASTFHARSQVLLPDDNGKLQPLTHPQGMTPWDDAIAQWSFDKSLPAGAGTDTLPGVPYQILPLKSGEKTYGLVVVEPGNLRQLMIPEQQRLLETFTLLVANAFERLTLTASEEQARMASEREQIRNALLAALSHDLRTPLTVLFGQAEILTLDLASEGSPHARQASEIRQHVLNTTRLVNNLLDMARIQSGGFNLKKEWLTLEEVVGSALQMLEPGLSSPINLSLPEPLTLIHVDGPLFERVLINLL
;
A
#
# COMPACT_ATOMS: atom_id res chain seq x y z
N SER A 1 -0.49 -23.43 8.95
CA SER A 1 -1.01 -23.00 7.63
C SER A 1 -2.53 -23.14 7.61
N PRO A 2 -3.26 -22.61 6.60
CA PRO A 2 -4.70 -22.85 6.47
C PRO A 2 -5.07 -24.35 6.37
N GLN A 3 -4.23 -25.14 5.69
CA GLN A 3 -4.41 -26.60 5.58
C GLN A 3 -4.25 -27.29 6.93
N ASP A 4 -3.29 -26.89 7.76
CA ASP A 4 -3.11 -27.48 9.09
C ASP A 4 -4.32 -27.20 10.00
N ILE A 5 -4.89 -25.98 9.93
CA ILE A 5 -6.11 -25.64 10.68
C ILE A 5 -7.26 -26.50 10.20
N ALA A 6 -7.46 -26.63 8.88
CA ALA A 6 -8.51 -27.46 8.31
C ALA A 6 -8.37 -28.93 8.74
N ALA A 7 -7.20 -29.54 8.54
CA ALA A 7 -6.94 -30.93 8.89
C ALA A 7 -7.12 -31.20 10.40
N THR A 8 -6.57 -30.32 11.25
CA THR A 8 -6.75 -30.41 12.71
C THR A 8 -8.23 -30.31 13.09
N SER A 9 -8.95 -29.40 12.41
CA SER A 9 -10.36 -29.17 12.71
C SER A 9 -11.22 -30.38 12.34
N GLU A 10 -10.96 -30.95 11.18
CA GLU A 10 -11.67 -32.13 10.68
C GLU A 10 -11.39 -33.37 11.54
N GLN A 11 -10.15 -33.55 11.99
CA GLN A 11 -9.78 -34.63 12.90
C GLN A 11 -10.45 -34.48 14.28
N PHE A 12 -10.56 -33.25 14.78
CA PHE A 12 -11.25 -32.98 16.04
C PHE A 12 -12.76 -33.25 15.91
N ILE A 13 -13.38 -32.83 14.82
CA ILE A 13 -14.80 -33.09 14.57
C ILE A 13 -15.07 -34.59 14.45
N ALA A 14 -14.19 -35.32 13.76
CA ALA A 14 -14.28 -36.77 13.62
C ALA A 14 -14.21 -37.51 14.97
N SER A 15 -13.28 -37.12 15.83
CA SER A 15 -13.10 -37.77 17.14
C SER A 15 -14.16 -37.39 18.17
N THR A 16 -14.63 -36.14 18.17
CA THR A 16 -15.56 -35.62 19.19
C THR A 16 -17.02 -35.90 18.84
N PHE A 17 -17.41 -35.60 17.60
CA PHE A 17 -18.82 -35.69 17.16
C PHE A 17 -19.12 -36.97 16.37
N HIS A 18 -18.12 -37.83 16.15
CA HIS A 18 -18.24 -39.04 15.32
C HIS A 18 -18.82 -38.69 13.93
N ALA A 19 -18.32 -37.58 13.37
CA ALA A 19 -18.82 -36.95 12.16
C ALA A 19 -17.70 -36.77 11.14
N ARG A 20 -18.02 -36.96 9.86
CA ARG A 20 -17.12 -36.55 8.78
C ARG A 20 -17.28 -35.05 8.59
N SER A 21 -16.20 -34.37 8.26
CA SER A 21 -16.27 -32.94 8.01
C SER A 21 -15.26 -32.48 6.99
N GLN A 22 -15.54 -31.32 6.41
CA GLN A 22 -14.70 -30.70 5.42
C GLN A 22 -14.76 -29.18 5.56
N VAL A 23 -13.59 -28.56 5.61
CA VAL A 23 -13.47 -27.10 5.66
C VAL A 23 -13.33 -26.54 4.25
N LEU A 24 -14.17 -25.54 3.95
CA LEU A 24 -14.18 -24.79 2.70
C LEU A 24 -13.70 -23.36 2.99
N LEU A 25 -12.72 -22.88 2.23
CA LEU A 25 -12.29 -21.47 2.26
C LEU A 25 -12.54 -20.81 0.91
N PRO A 26 -12.83 -19.50 0.88
CA PRO A 26 -12.94 -18.75 -0.36
C PRO A 26 -11.56 -18.63 -1.04
N ASP A 27 -11.55 -18.77 -2.36
CA ASP A 27 -10.41 -18.36 -3.21
C ASP A 27 -10.37 -16.83 -3.40
N ASP A 28 -9.43 -16.34 -4.20
CA ASP A 28 -9.28 -14.91 -4.50
C ASP A 28 -10.51 -14.28 -5.18
N ASN A 29 -11.38 -15.10 -5.79
CA ASN A 29 -12.63 -14.66 -6.41
C ASN A 29 -13.85 -14.85 -5.49
N GLY A 30 -13.64 -15.27 -4.23
CA GLY A 30 -14.71 -15.53 -3.27
C GLY A 30 -15.44 -16.85 -3.47
N LYS A 31 -14.97 -17.72 -4.39
CA LYS A 31 -15.55 -19.04 -4.61
C LYS A 31 -15.00 -20.02 -3.58
N LEU A 32 -15.89 -20.74 -2.90
CA LEU A 32 -15.50 -21.73 -1.91
C LEU A 32 -14.78 -22.93 -2.54
N GLN A 33 -13.64 -23.30 -1.95
CA GLN A 33 -12.82 -24.44 -2.33
C GLN A 33 -12.51 -25.29 -1.09
N PRO A 34 -12.53 -26.62 -1.22
CA PRO A 34 -12.10 -27.50 -0.15
C PRO A 34 -10.58 -27.46 0.04
N LEU A 35 -10.14 -27.39 1.29
CA LEU A 35 -8.71 -27.48 1.62
C LEU A 35 -8.20 -28.92 1.74
N THR A 36 -9.09 -29.84 2.08
CA THR A 36 -8.85 -31.28 2.21
C THR A 36 -9.88 -32.04 1.37
N HIS A 37 -9.65 -33.33 1.12
CA HIS A 37 -10.55 -34.15 0.31
C HIS A 37 -10.90 -35.46 1.03
N PRO A 38 -11.68 -35.41 2.13
CA PRO A 38 -12.15 -36.61 2.82
C PRO A 38 -13.03 -37.45 1.90
N GLN A 39 -12.81 -38.77 1.90
CA GLN A 39 -13.58 -39.69 1.07
C GLN A 39 -14.94 -40.03 1.70
N GLY A 40 -15.94 -40.22 0.83
CA GLY A 40 -17.23 -40.80 1.18
C GLY A 40 -18.25 -39.84 1.78
N MET A 41 -17.94 -38.53 1.87
CA MET A 41 -18.95 -37.55 2.26
C MET A 41 -20.06 -37.45 1.22
N THR A 42 -21.28 -37.20 1.69
CA THR A 42 -22.40 -36.90 0.80
C THR A 42 -22.11 -35.60 0.05
N PRO A 43 -22.24 -35.55 -1.29
CA PRO A 43 -22.07 -34.32 -2.05
C PRO A 43 -23.03 -33.24 -1.56
N TRP A 44 -22.53 -32.01 -1.41
CA TRP A 44 -23.36 -30.85 -1.10
C TRP A 44 -23.60 -30.00 -2.34
N ASP A 45 -24.58 -29.10 -2.24
CA ASP A 45 -24.87 -28.10 -3.26
C ASP A 45 -23.96 -26.87 -3.06
N ASP A 46 -23.08 -26.62 -4.03
CA ASP A 46 -22.16 -25.47 -4.00
C ASP A 46 -22.90 -24.12 -3.95
N ALA A 47 -24.09 -24.02 -4.54
CA ALA A 47 -24.89 -22.79 -4.48
C ALA A 47 -25.40 -22.53 -3.06
N ILE A 48 -25.75 -23.59 -2.32
CA ILE A 48 -26.19 -23.48 -0.93
C ILE A 48 -25.01 -23.22 0.00
N ALA A 49 -23.85 -23.84 -0.26
CA ALA A 49 -22.61 -23.49 0.44
C ALA A 49 -22.28 -22.01 0.23
N GLN A 50 -22.26 -21.53 -1.01
CA GLN A 50 -21.99 -20.12 -1.30
C GLN A 50 -23.02 -19.19 -0.62
N TRP A 51 -24.31 -19.53 -0.67
CA TRP A 51 -25.35 -18.78 0.03
C TRP A 51 -25.11 -18.72 1.55
N SER A 52 -24.72 -19.84 2.17
CA SER A 52 -24.43 -19.91 3.60
C SER A 52 -23.26 -19.01 3.98
N PHE A 53 -22.22 -18.98 3.14
CA PHE A 53 -21.06 -18.10 3.29
C PHE A 53 -21.46 -16.62 3.16
N ASP A 54 -22.16 -16.26 2.08
CA ASP A 54 -22.56 -14.88 1.79
C ASP A 54 -23.54 -14.32 2.83
N LYS A 55 -24.49 -15.14 3.29
CA LYS A 55 -25.49 -14.74 4.31
C LYS A 55 -24.99 -14.92 5.73
N SER A 56 -23.88 -15.61 5.93
CA SER A 56 -23.36 -15.96 7.25
C SER A 56 -24.40 -16.68 8.12
N LEU A 57 -25.17 -17.57 7.49
CA LEU A 57 -26.23 -18.35 8.13
C LEU A 57 -25.99 -19.85 7.92
N PRO A 58 -26.31 -20.70 8.90
CA PRO A 58 -26.19 -22.15 8.73
C PRO A 58 -27.23 -22.70 7.75
N ALA A 59 -26.89 -23.81 7.11
CA ALA A 59 -27.79 -24.55 6.22
C ALA A 59 -27.68 -26.06 6.48
N GLY A 60 -28.59 -26.84 5.91
CA GLY A 60 -28.62 -28.28 6.04
C GLY A 60 -29.49 -28.76 7.21
N ALA A 61 -29.21 -29.97 7.69
CA ALA A 61 -29.99 -30.63 8.71
C ALA A 61 -30.23 -29.76 9.95
N GLY A 62 -31.47 -29.68 10.42
CA GLY A 62 -31.81 -28.92 11.62
C GLY A 62 -31.86 -27.40 11.45
N THR A 63 -31.83 -26.90 10.21
CA THR A 63 -31.97 -25.47 9.88
C THR A 63 -33.20 -25.21 9.01
N ASP A 64 -33.56 -23.94 8.81
CA ASP A 64 -34.67 -23.55 7.91
C ASP A 64 -34.28 -23.64 6.42
N THR A 65 -32.98 -23.80 6.10
CA THR A 65 -32.47 -23.82 4.74
C THR A 65 -31.94 -25.20 4.38
N LEU A 66 -32.60 -25.86 3.43
CA LEU A 66 -32.26 -27.21 2.98
C LEU A 66 -32.23 -28.27 4.13
N PRO A 67 -33.28 -28.41 4.96
CA PRO A 67 -33.27 -29.32 6.11
C PRO A 67 -33.18 -30.82 5.77
N GLY A 68 -33.43 -31.21 4.52
CA GLY A 68 -33.57 -32.62 4.11
C GLY A 68 -32.26 -33.36 3.84
N VAL A 69 -31.11 -32.69 3.94
CA VAL A 69 -29.79 -33.29 3.68
C VAL A 69 -29.17 -33.89 4.94
N PRO A 70 -28.29 -34.91 4.84
CA PRO A 70 -27.71 -35.59 6.01
C PRO A 70 -26.53 -34.85 6.65
N TYR A 71 -26.27 -33.60 6.28
CA TYR A 71 -25.14 -32.79 6.74
C TYR A 71 -25.59 -31.40 7.18
N GLN A 72 -24.77 -30.73 7.98
CA GLN A 72 -24.89 -29.30 8.34
C GLN A 72 -23.78 -28.50 7.66
N ILE A 73 -24.09 -27.30 7.20
CA ILE A 73 -23.14 -26.31 6.69
C ILE A 73 -23.10 -25.18 7.70
N LEU A 74 -21.93 -24.96 8.30
CA LEU A 74 -21.75 -24.02 9.40
C LEU A 74 -20.74 -22.93 9.01
N PRO A 75 -21.13 -21.64 9.03
CA PRO A 75 -20.23 -20.53 8.79
C PRO A 75 -19.14 -20.41 9.86
N LEU A 76 -17.89 -20.32 9.41
CA LEU A 76 -16.75 -19.97 10.26
C LEU A 76 -16.70 -18.45 10.43
N LYS A 77 -17.58 -17.93 11.28
CA LYS A 77 -17.76 -16.49 11.54
C LYS A 77 -16.97 -16.03 12.76
N SER A 78 -16.20 -14.96 12.61
CA SER A 78 -15.64 -14.19 13.74
C SER A 78 -15.98 -12.70 13.55
N GLY A 79 -16.57 -12.09 14.59
CA GLY A 79 -17.14 -10.75 14.49
C GLY A 79 -18.20 -10.68 13.38
N GLU A 80 -18.05 -9.74 12.45
CA GLU A 80 -18.94 -9.58 11.28
C GLU A 80 -18.47 -10.30 10.02
N LYS A 81 -17.31 -10.98 10.07
CA LYS A 81 -16.69 -11.59 8.89
C LYS A 81 -16.78 -13.11 8.94
N THR A 82 -17.16 -13.69 7.80
CA THR A 82 -17.11 -15.14 7.56
C THR A 82 -15.83 -15.48 6.82
N TYR A 83 -15.03 -16.36 7.40
CA TYR A 83 -13.71 -16.75 6.85
C TYR A 83 -13.80 -18.00 5.98
N GLY A 84 -14.87 -18.79 6.13
CA GLY A 84 -15.11 -20.00 5.37
C GLY A 84 -16.32 -20.74 5.92
N LEU A 85 -16.45 -22.01 5.55
CA LEU A 85 -17.49 -22.91 6.05
C LEU A 85 -16.86 -24.20 6.55
N VAL A 86 -17.58 -24.87 7.45
CA VAL A 86 -17.36 -26.28 7.73
C VAL A 86 -18.62 -27.06 7.42
N VAL A 87 -18.49 -28.08 6.58
CA VAL A 87 -19.56 -29.06 6.32
C VAL A 87 -19.37 -30.21 7.28
N VAL A 88 -20.41 -30.60 8.01
CA VAL A 88 -20.39 -31.66 9.03
C VAL A 88 -21.47 -32.69 8.73
N GLU A 89 -21.05 -33.91 8.43
CA GLU A 89 -21.93 -35.06 8.18
C GLU A 89 -21.80 -36.06 9.34
N PRO A 90 -22.71 -36.01 10.33
CA PRO A 90 -22.64 -36.89 11.49
C PRO A 90 -23.02 -38.33 11.15
N GLY A 91 -22.39 -39.31 11.81
CA GLY A 91 -22.85 -40.69 11.75
C GLY A 91 -24.24 -40.90 12.36
N ASN A 92 -24.65 -40.03 13.29
CA ASN A 92 -25.98 -40.02 13.89
C ASN A 92 -26.51 -38.59 14.05
N LEU A 93 -27.40 -38.18 13.15
CA LEU A 93 -27.98 -36.85 13.14
C LEU A 93 -28.69 -36.50 14.46
N ARG A 94 -29.46 -37.44 15.04
CA ARG A 94 -30.20 -37.18 16.29
C ARG A 94 -29.27 -36.86 17.46
N GLN A 95 -28.09 -37.47 17.50
CA GLN A 95 -27.09 -37.21 18.53
C GLN A 95 -26.46 -35.82 18.34
N LEU A 96 -26.14 -35.44 17.09
CA LEU A 96 -25.59 -34.11 16.81
C LEU A 96 -26.60 -33.01 17.15
N MET A 97 -27.91 -33.26 16.97
CA MET A 97 -28.97 -32.30 17.29
C MET A 97 -29.26 -32.12 18.79
N ILE A 98 -28.58 -32.85 19.68
CA ILE A 98 -28.69 -32.62 21.13
C ILE A 98 -28.16 -31.21 21.44
N PRO A 99 -28.87 -30.38 22.26
CA PRO A 99 -28.47 -29.00 22.50
C PRO A 99 -27.03 -28.82 22.98
N GLU A 100 -26.53 -29.74 23.80
CA GLU A 100 -25.16 -29.71 24.30
C GLU A 100 -24.12 -30.00 23.20
N GLN A 101 -24.44 -30.89 22.26
CA GLN A 101 -23.60 -31.16 21.09
C GLN A 101 -23.59 -29.98 20.12
N GLN A 102 -24.75 -29.38 19.85
CA GLN A 102 -24.85 -28.16 19.04
C GLN A 102 -24.04 -27.01 19.66
N ARG A 103 -24.17 -26.77 20.96
CA ARG A 103 -23.41 -25.72 21.65
C ARG A 103 -21.90 -25.96 21.61
N LEU A 104 -21.48 -27.22 21.76
CA LEU A 104 -20.07 -27.59 21.64
C LEU A 104 -19.56 -27.37 20.21
N LEU A 105 -20.37 -27.74 19.20
CA LEU A 105 -20.05 -27.56 17.80
C LEU A 105 -19.96 -26.07 17.43
N GLU A 106 -20.91 -25.25 17.86
CA GLU A 106 -20.87 -23.78 17.70
C GLU A 106 -19.61 -23.17 18.33
N THR A 107 -19.26 -23.58 19.54
CA THR A 107 -18.04 -23.13 20.23
C THR A 107 -16.80 -23.51 19.42
N PHE A 108 -16.78 -24.72 18.87
CA PHE A 108 -15.68 -25.21 18.06
C PHE A 108 -15.56 -24.43 16.73
N THR A 109 -16.66 -24.25 16.01
CA THR A 109 -16.74 -23.45 14.78
C THR A 109 -16.21 -22.03 15.02
N LEU A 110 -16.53 -21.41 16.16
CA LEU A 110 -15.98 -20.10 16.55
C LEU A 110 -14.46 -20.13 16.78
N LEU A 111 -13.92 -21.17 17.42
CA LEU A 111 -12.47 -21.32 17.62
C LEU A 111 -11.73 -21.46 16.28
N VAL A 112 -12.28 -22.24 15.36
CA VAL A 112 -11.73 -22.41 14.01
C VAL A 112 -11.78 -21.09 13.23
N ALA A 113 -12.89 -20.35 13.32
CA ALA A 113 -13.03 -19.02 12.72
C ALA A 113 -11.97 -18.04 13.25
N ASN A 114 -11.77 -17.98 14.57
CA ASN A 114 -10.75 -17.16 15.21
C ASN A 114 -9.32 -17.53 14.76
N ALA A 115 -9.06 -18.81 14.50
CA ALA A 115 -7.77 -19.27 14.02
C ALA A 115 -7.51 -18.79 12.58
N PHE A 116 -8.51 -18.85 11.70
CA PHE A 116 -8.42 -18.28 10.35
C PHE A 116 -8.29 -16.76 10.36
N GLU A 117 -9.04 -16.07 11.22
CA GLU A 117 -8.90 -14.63 11.42
C GLU A 117 -7.47 -14.25 11.77
N ARG A 118 -6.87 -14.91 12.78
CA ARG A 118 -5.49 -14.65 13.19
C ARG A 118 -4.51 -14.87 12.04
N LEU A 119 -4.66 -15.94 11.26
CA LEU A 119 -3.81 -16.17 10.09
C LEU A 119 -3.93 -15.04 9.06
N THR A 120 -5.15 -14.59 8.75
CA THR A 120 -5.36 -13.50 7.79
C THR A 120 -4.77 -12.19 8.30
N LEU A 121 -4.99 -11.86 9.58
CA LEU A 121 -4.47 -10.64 10.18
C LEU A 121 -2.95 -10.62 10.19
N THR A 122 -2.30 -11.69 10.68
CA THR A 122 -0.84 -11.79 10.70
C THR A 122 -0.23 -11.71 9.30
N ALA A 123 -0.85 -12.32 8.30
CA ALA A 123 -0.38 -12.21 6.91
C ALA A 123 -0.49 -10.77 6.38
N SER A 124 -1.58 -10.06 6.69
CA SER A 124 -1.76 -8.67 6.30
C SER A 124 -0.78 -7.71 6.99
N GLU A 125 -0.51 -7.94 8.28
CA GLU A 125 0.47 -7.17 9.05
C GLU A 125 1.89 -7.35 8.50
N GLU A 126 2.26 -8.59 8.17
CA GLU A 126 3.56 -8.90 7.56
C GLU A 126 3.72 -8.20 6.20
N GLN A 127 2.71 -8.27 5.34
CA GLN A 127 2.72 -7.58 4.05
C GLN A 127 2.82 -6.06 4.20
N ALA A 128 2.06 -5.48 5.13
CA ALA A 128 2.12 -4.05 5.42
C ALA A 128 3.50 -3.65 5.95
N ARG A 129 4.11 -4.46 6.82
CA ARG A 129 5.46 -4.23 7.34
C ARG A 129 6.50 -4.27 6.22
N MET A 130 6.47 -5.31 5.37
CA MET A 130 7.38 -5.43 4.23
C MET A 130 7.23 -4.27 3.24
N ALA A 131 6.00 -3.81 2.99
CA ALA A 131 5.76 -2.65 2.12
C ALA A 131 6.34 -1.36 2.73
N SER A 132 6.14 -1.15 4.04
CA SER A 132 6.71 -0.01 4.77
C SER A 132 8.24 -0.03 4.77
N GLU A 133 8.86 -1.19 5.03
CA GLU A 133 10.32 -1.34 4.99
C GLU A 133 10.89 -1.02 3.60
N ARG A 134 10.23 -1.49 2.53
CA ARG A 134 10.62 -1.16 1.16
C ARG A 134 10.58 0.34 0.88
N GLU A 135 9.53 1.02 1.32
CA GLU A 135 9.46 2.48 1.15
C GLU A 135 10.49 3.22 2.00
N GLN A 136 10.78 2.78 3.22
CA GLN A 136 11.84 3.37 4.04
C GLN A 136 13.22 3.24 3.37
N ILE A 137 13.54 2.06 2.85
CA ILE A 137 14.80 1.82 2.11
C ILE A 137 14.86 2.69 0.85
N ARG A 138 13.77 2.74 0.08
CA ARG A 138 13.67 3.59 -1.12
C ARG A 138 13.93 5.06 -0.79
N ASN A 139 13.27 5.57 0.26
CA ASN A 139 13.44 6.94 0.73
C ASN A 139 14.88 7.24 1.17
N ALA A 140 15.50 6.34 1.94
CA ALA A 140 16.88 6.49 2.38
C ALA A 140 17.87 6.50 1.20
N LEU A 141 17.68 5.62 0.21
CA LEU A 141 18.50 5.58 -0.99
C LEU A 141 18.39 6.87 -1.81
N LEU A 142 17.17 7.38 -2.01
CA LEU A 142 16.96 8.65 -2.73
C LEU A 142 17.58 9.84 -2.00
N ALA A 143 17.54 9.85 -0.67
CA ALA A 143 18.18 10.89 0.13
C ALA A 143 19.71 10.83 0.02
N ALA A 144 20.31 9.64 0.11
CA ALA A 144 21.76 9.45 -0.03
C ALA A 144 22.24 9.85 -1.43
N LEU A 145 21.59 9.36 -2.50
CA LEU A 145 21.93 9.73 -3.87
C LEU A 145 21.84 11.24 -4.11
N SER A 146 20.87 11.92 -3.49
CA SER A 146 20.73 13.36 -3.60
C SER A 146 21.90 14.14 -3.02
N HIS A 147 22.42 13.70 -1.87
CA HIS A 147 23.60 14.30 -1.27
C HIS A 147 24.87 13.99 -2.08
N ASP A 148 25.03 12.72 -2.47
CA ASP A 148 26.24 12.23 -3.13
C ASP A 148 26.39 12.73 -4.57
N LEU A 149 25.29 13.10 -5.24
CA LEU A 149 25.32 13.77 -6.53
C LEU A 149 25.54 15.29 -6.42
N ARG A 150 25.03 15.93 -5.37
CA ARG A 150 25.17 17.38 -5.18
C ARG A 150 26.63 17.78 -4.99
N THR A 151 27.37 17.03 -4.17
CA THR A 151 28.79 17.32 -3.88
C THR A 151 29.67 17.42 -5.14
N PRO A 152 29.75 16.40 -6.03
CA PRO A 152 30.56 16.47 -7.24
C PRO A 152 30.04 17.50 -8.25
N LEU A 153 28.73 17.71 -8.34
CA LEU A 153 28.17 18.74 -9.22
C LEU A 153 28.54 20.16 -8.77
N THR A 154 28.55 20.43 -7.46
CA THR A 154 29.03 21.70 -6.91
C THR A 154 30.51 21.92 -7.24
N VAL A 155 31.35 20.89 -7.12
CA VAL A 155 32.77 20.96 -7.47
C VAL A 155 32.95 21.21 -8.96
N LEU A 156 32.26 20.46 -9.82
CA LEU A 156 32.32 20.64 -11.29
C LEU A 156 31.85 22.03 -11.70
N PHE A 157 30.80 22.55 -11.07
CA PHE A 157 30.29 23.88 -11.34
C PHE A 157 31.33 24.95 -10.97
N GLY A 158 31.90 24.88 -9.76
CA GLY A 158 32.93 25.81 -9.32
C GLY A 158 34.20 25.76 -10.18
N GLN A 159 34.65 24.55 -10.55
CA GLN A 159 35.79 24.39 -11.45
C GLN A 159 35.50 24.95 -12.85
N ALA A 160 34.33 24.68 -13.42
CA ALA A 160 33.95 25.22 -14.72
C ALA A 160 33.80 26.75 -14.68
N GLU A 161 33.34 27.32 -13.57
CA GLU A 161 33.24 28.76 -13.36
C GLU A 161 34.61 29.43 -13.28
N ILE A 162 35.53 28.90 -12.48
CA ILE A 162 36.93 29.37 -12.40
C ILE A 162 37.58 29.31 -13.79
N LEU A 163 37.48 28.16 -14.46
CA LEU A 163 38.09 27.93 -15.78
C LEU A 163 37.49 28.87 -16.84
N THR A 164 36.20 29.19 -16.76
CA THR A 164 35.55 30.17 -17.64
C THR A 164 36.10 31.57 -17.42
N LEU A 165 36.26 32.00 -16.16
CA LEU A 165 36.77 33.33 -15.81
C LEU A 165 38.24 33.50 -16.19
N ASP A 166 39.07 32.51 -15.85
CA ASP A 166 40.51 32.53 -16.13
C ASP A 166 40.78 32.61 -17.63
N LEU A 167 40.20 31.70 -18.42
CA LEU A 167 40.38 31.69 -19.88
C LEU A 167 39.84 32.94 -20.57
N ALA A 168 38.73 33.51 -20.08
CA ALA A 168 38.19 34.76 -20.60
C ALA A 168 39.14 35.94 -20.32
N SER A 169 39.73 35.98 -19.12
CA SER A 169 40.69 37.02 -18.72
C SER A 169 41.98 36.99 -19.56
N GLU A 170 42.41 35.81 -19.98
CA GLU A 170 43.60 35.59 -20.82
C GLU A 170 43.34 35.80 -22.32
N GLY A 171 42.10 36.02 -22.73
CA GLY A 171 41.72 36.09 -24.15
C GLY A 171 41.88 34.76 -24.89
N SER A 172 41.81 33.64 -24.17
CA SER A 172 41.99 32.31 -24.73
C SER A 172 40.88 31.93 -25.72
N PRO A 173 41.20 31.28 -26.86
CA PRO A 173 40.18 30.77 -27.78
C PRO A 173 39.26 29.71 -27.14
N HIS A 174 39.68 29.11 -26.03
CA HIS A 174 38.93 28.07 -25.31
C HIS A 174 37.90 28.63 -24.32
N ALA A 175 37.85 29.95 -24.09
CA ALA A 175 36.90 30.57 -23.15
C ALA A 175 35.43 30.25 -23.48
N ARG A 176 35.09 30.15 -24.77
CA ARG A 176 33.74 29.75 -25.21
C ARG A 176 33.40 28.32 -24.80
N GLN A 177 34.34 27.39 -24.97
CA GLN A 177 34.16 25.98 -24.62
C GLN A 177 33.99 25.80 -23.10
N ALA A 178 34.76 26.54 -22.29
CA ALA A 178 34.60 26.55 -20.84
C ALA A 178 33.22 27.06 -20.41
N SER A 179 32.73 28.13 -21.04
CA SER A 179 31.38 28.65 -20.80
C SER A 179 30.28 27.64 -21.17
N GLU A 180 30.44 26.93 -22.30
CA GLU A 180 29.53 25.84 -22.70
C GLU A 180 29.54 24.70 -21.67
N ILE A 181 30.71 24.27 -21.18
CA ILE A 181 30.82 23.26 -20.11
C ILE A 181 30.10 23.73 -18.85
N ARG A 182 30.33 24.98 -18.41
CA ARG A 182 29.66 25.56 -17.24
C ARG A 182 28.13 25.50 -17.40
N GLN A 183 27.61 25.85 -18.56
CA GLN A 183 26.18 25.77 -18.85
C GLN A 183 25.65 24.33 -18.85
N HIS A 184 26.42 23.38 -19.38
CA HIS A 184 26.05 21.96 -19.33
C HIS A 184 26.02 21.41 -17.90
N VAL A 185 26.95 21.82 -17.03
CA VAL A 185 26.95 21.44 -15.61
C VAL A 185 25.72 22.02 -14.91
N LEU A 186 25.37 23.29 -15.15
CA LEU A 186 24.15 23.91 -14.61
C LEU A 186 22.89 23.15 -15.04
N ASN A 187 22.76 22.84 -16.33
CA ASN A 187 21.62 22.11 -16.87
C ASN A 187 21.53 20.71 -16.24
N THR A 188 22.66 20.02 -16.09
CA THR A 188 22.73 18.69 -15.47
C THR A 188 22.32 18.74 -14.00
N THR A 189 22.81 19.72 -13.25
CA THR A 189 22.41 19.94 -11.85
C THR A 189 20.92 20.15 -11.71
N ARG A 190 20.31 20.95 -12.59
CA ARG A 190 18.86 21.16 -12.60
C ARG A 190 18.08 19.87 -12.89
N LEU A 191 18.52 19.08 -13.87
CA LEU A 191 17.89 17.80 -14.21
C LEU A 191 17.98 16.79 -13.05
N VAL A 192 19.15 16.67 -12.43
CA VAL A 192 19.38 15.79 -11.29
C VAL A 192 18.52 16.20 -10.10
N ASN A 193 18.48 17.48 -9.75
CA ASN A 193 17.64 17.98 -8.67
C ASN A 193 16.16 17.70 -8.95
N ASN A 194 15.66 17.99 -10.16
CA ASN A 194 14.27 17.73 -10.52
C ASN A 194 13.90 16.24 -10.46
N LEU A 195 14.79 15.35 -10.93
CA LEU A 195 14.58 13.90 -10.86
C LEU A 195 14.49 13.43 -9.41
N LEU A 196 15.41 13.87 -8.55
CA LEU A 196 15.47 13.49 -7.14
C LEU A 196 14.29 14.05 -6.35
N ASP A 197 13.88 15.28 -6.62
CA ASP A 197 12.70 15.88 -5.99
C ASP A 197 11.43 15.15 -6.41
N MET A 198 11.28 14.81 -7.69
CA MET A 198 10.15 14.00 -8.16
C MET A 198 10.13 12.63 -7.48
N ALA A 199 11.29 11.99 -7.34
CA ALA A 199 11.40 10.71 -6.66
C ALA A 199 11.01 10.81 -5.18
N ARG A 200 11.39 11.89 -4.48
CA ARG A 200 10.99 12.16 -3.08
C ARG A 200 9.50 12.44 -2.92
N ILE A 201 8.89 13.16 -3.89
CA ILE A 201 7.44 13.42 -3.90
C ILE A 201 6.67 12.11 -4.05
N GLN A 202 7.08 11.25 -4.99
CA GLN A 202 6.41 9.97 -5.24
C GLN A 202 6.46 8.99 -4.06
N SER A 203 7.51 9.04 -3.25
CA SER A 203 7.69 8.15 -2.10
C SER A 203 7.06 8.69 -0.80
N GLY A 204 6.36 9.83 -0.85
CA GLY A 204 5.70 10.45 0.30
C GLY A 204 6.67 11.03 1.35
N GLY A 205 7.98 10.91 1.14
CA GLY A 205 9.04 11.42 2.03
C GLY A 205 9.23 12.94 1.95
N PHE A 206 8.27 13.65 1.37
CA PHE A 206 8.34 15.07 1.09
C PHE A 206 7.65 15.87 2.21
N ASN A 207 8.41 16.22 3.26
CA ASN A 207 7.89 17.02 4.37
C ASN A 207 7.83 18.50 3.99
N LEU A 208 6.62 19.00 3.72
CA LEU A 208 6.37 20.41 3.47
C LEU A 208 6.44 21.19 4.79
N LYS A 209 7.38 22.12 4.91
CA LYS A 209 7.42 23.08 6.01
C LYS A 209 6.59 24.29 5.60
N LYS A 210 5.27 24.19 5.77
CA LYS A 210 4.35 25.26 5.43
C LYS A 210 4.42 26.38 6.47
N GLU A 211 4.53 27.61 5.99
CA GLU A 211 4.49 28.82 6.78
C GLU A 211 3.61 29.87 6.07
N TRP A 212 3.12 30.84 6.84
CA TRP A 212 2.35 31.95 6.28
C TRP A 212 3.32 32.98 5.71
N LEU A 213 3.34 33.11 4.38
CA LEU A 213 4.18 34.04 3.64
C LEU A 213 3.31 35.04 2.89
N THR A 214 3.80 36.25 2.66
CA THR A 214 3.11 37.19 1.78
C THR A 214 3.30 36.77 0.32
N LEU A 215 2.24 36.85 -0.48
CA LEU A 215 2.31 36.52 -1.90
C LEU A 215 3.33 37.40 -2.63
N GLU A 216 3.42 38.67 -2.25
CA GLU A 216 4.41 39.62 -2.76
C GLU A 216 5.86 39.13 -2.55
N GLU A 217 6.20 38.67 -1.34
CA GLU A 217 7.54 38.17 -1.01
C GLU A 217 7.94 36.96 -1.86
N VAL A 218 7.04 35.99 -2.01
CA VAL A 218 7.35 34.75 -2.75
C VAL A 218 7.46 35.00 -4.25
N VAL A 219 6.58 35.85 -4.81
CA VAL A 219 6.65 36.26 -6.22
C VAL A 219 7.90 37.11 -6.47
N GLY A 220 8.21 38.06 -5.59
CA GLY A 220 9.39 38.91 -5.69
C GLY A 220 10.70 38.11 -5.73
N SER A 221 10.84 37.11 -4.84
CA SER A 221 12.00 36.21 -4.82
C SER A 221 12.15 35.44 -6.14
N ALA A 222 11.06 34.84 -6.64
CA ALA A 222 11.07 34.10 -7.89
C ALA A 222 11.46 34.96 -9.10
N LEU A 223 10.95 36.20 -9.18
CA LEU A 223 11.28 37.14 -10.25
C LEU A 223 12.75 37.56 -10.22
N GLN A 224 13.30 37.82 -9.03
CA GLN A 224 14.70 38.21 -8.87
C GLN A 224 15.66 37.11 -9.36
N MET A 225 15.27 35.84 -9.22
CA MET A 225 16.03 34.71 -9.78
C MET A 225 15.94 34.61 -11.32
N LEU A 226 14.84 35.07 -11.93
CA LEU A 226 14.59 35.00 -13.38
C LEU A 226 15.08 36.24 -14.15
N GLU A 227 15.15 37.40 -13.49
CA GLU A 227 15.51 38.71 -14.08
C GLU A 227 16.75 38.69 -15.00
N PRO A 228 17.86 37.99 -14.68
CA PRO A 228 19.05 38.01 -15.54
C PRO A 228 18.85 37.40 -16.94
N GLY A 229 17.77 36.63 -17.16
CA GLY A 229 17.51 35.91 -18.41
C GLY A 229 16.33 36.42 -19.23
N LEU A 230 15.57 37.40 -18.74
CA LEU A 230 14.33 37.85 -19.37
C LEU A 230 14.58 39.02 -20.33
N SER A 231 14.05 38.91 -21.56
CA SER A 231 14.07 40.01 -22.55
C SER A 231 13.01 41.07 -22.29
N SER A 232 12.02 40.79 -21.44
CA SER A 232 10.90 41.66 -21.13
C SER A 232 10.39 41.38 -19.71
N PRO A 233 9.92 42.41 -18.98
CA PRO A 233 9.42 42.22 -17.62
C PRO A 233 8.14 41.38 -17.60
N ILE A 234 7.95 40.61 -16.53
CA ILE A 234 6.73 39.84 -16.31
C ILE A 234 5.63 40.78 -15.82
N ASN A 235 4.46 40.74 -16.46
CA ASN A 235 3.30 41.54 -16.05
C ASN A 235 2.68 40.95 -14.78
N LEU A 236 2.81 41.66 -13.66
CA LEU A 236 2.22 41.27 -12.39
C LEU A 236 0.83 41.88 -12.22
N SER A 237 -0.15 41.04 -11.87
CA SER A 237 -1.48 41.46 -11.45
C SER A 237 -1.81 40.82 -10.11
N LEU A 238 -1.46 41.53 -9.03
CA LEU A 238 -1.69 41.10 -7.65
C LEU A 238 -2.70 42.06 -7.03
N PRO A 239 -4.00 41.68 -6.92
CA PRO A 239 -5.04 42.56 -6.40
C PRO A 239 -4.82 42.97 -4.94
N GLU A 240 -4.25 42.06 -4.14
CA GLU A 240 -3.89 42.27 -2.73
C GLU A 240 -2.49 41.70 -2.47
N PRO A 241 -1.41 42.49 -2.62
CA PRO A 241 -0.03 42.03 -2.48
C PRO A 241 0.28 41.42 -1.09
N LEU A 242 -0.39 41.94 -0.05
CA LEU A 242 -0.30 41.49 1.33
C LEU A 242 -1.09 40.21 1.63
N THR A 243 -1.64 39.53 0.61
CA THR A 243 -2.32 38.24 0.80
C THR A 243 -1.35 37.23 1.39
N LEU A 244 -1.72 36.66 2.54
CA LEU A 244 -0.96 35.59 3.16
C LEU A 244 -1.34 34.24 2.52
N ILE A 245 -0.33 33.49 2.09
CA ILE A 245 -0.45 32.13 1.56
C ILE A 245 0.24 31.14 2.49
N HIS A 246 -0.34 29.96 2.66
CA HIS A 246 0.18 28.91 3.55
C HIS A 246 0.91 27.84 2.74
N VAL A 247 2.20 28.08 2.46
CA VAL A 247 3.02 27.28 1.54
C VAL A 247 4.41 27.03 2.11
N ASP A 248 5.14 26.09 1.53
CA ASP A 248 6.57 25.95 1.75
C ASP A 248 7.28 26.90 0.77
N GLY A 249 7.85 27.99 1.29
CA GLY A 249 8.36 29.12 0.50
C GLY A 249 9.31 28.70 -0.63
N PRO A 250 10.45 28.07 -0.33
CA PRO A 250 11.44 27.65 -1.33
C PRO A 250 10.87 26.76 -2.44
N LEU A 251 9.88 25.91 -2.12
CA LEU A 251 9.29 25.01 -3.10
C LEU A 251 8.23 25.69 -3.95
N PHE A 252 7.43 26.56 -3.35
CA PHE A 252 6.44 27.34 -4.08
C PHE A 252 7.12 28.34 -5.02
N GLU A 253 8.21 28.97 -4.57
CA GLU A 253 9.10 29.76 -5.42
C GLU A 253 9.60 28.95 -6.62
N ARG A 254 10.03 27.71 -6.40
CA ARG A 254 10.48 26.82 -7.48
C ARG A 254 9.35 26.41 -8.44
N VAL A 255 8.11 26.33 -7.96
CA VAL A 255 6.94 26.16 -8.84
C VAL A 255 6.77 27.38 -9.75
N LEU A 256 6.87 28.60 -9.20
CA LEU A 256 6.80 29.84 -9.99
C LEU A 256 7.92 29.89 -11.04
N ILE A 257 9.16 29.61 -10.66
CA ILE A 257 10.32 29.58 -11.57
C ILE A 257 10.15 28.56 -12.69
N ASN A 258 9.53 27.41 -12.43
CA ASN A 258 9.31 26.39 -13.47
C ASN A 258 8.16 26.71 -14.43
N LEU A 259 7.23 27.58 -14.04
CA LEU A 259 6.07 27.97 -14.86
C LEU A 259 6.34 29.20 -15.74
N LEU A 260 7.30 30.04 -15.34
CA LEU A 260 7.72 31.27 -16.03
C LEU A 260 8.87 30.98 -16.99
#